data_AF-A0A6A5T030-F1
#
_entry.id   AF-A0A6A5T030-F1
#
_cell.length_a   1.000
_cell.length_b   1.000
_cell.length_c   1.000
_cell.angle_alpha   90.00
_cell.angle_beta   90.00
_cell.angle_gamma   90.00
#
_symmetry.space_group_name_H-M   'P 1'
#
loop_
_entity.id
_entity.type
_entity.pdbx_description
1 polymer ?
#
loop_
_entity_poly.entity_id
_entity_poly.type
_entity_poly.pdbx_seq_one_letter_code
_entity_poly.pdbx_strand_id
1 'polypeptide(L)'
;MAPGDNLPDFLTNTTLDPTFDADILDTHLIYDYDAQDSDGNPEKWRYELWCFSSNRVIYAIHGGPMAGRINYQRATYQCIRPGELWQINWLEETGTLVSAVYDIKERKMTTMIAFSEGHWKGAKEALGDKRKKEDLERWRGLAEVGRQTSRFVLSEQAHIVETFKGKGALVPIGEGDPLF
;
A
#
# COMPACT_ATOMS: atom_id res chain seq x y z
N MET A 1 -24.20 14.27 0.80
CA MET A 1 -23.07 14.34 1.73
C MET A 1 -21.89 14.94 0.99
N ALA A 2 -21.25 15.94 1.56
CA ALA A 2 -20.04 16.57 1.04
C ALA A 2 -18.83 15.64 1.25
N PRO A 3 -17.76 15.78 0.45
CA PRO A 3 -16.50 15.07 0.70
C PRO A 3 -16.05 15.26 2.15
N GLY A 4 -15.76 14.15 2.83
CA GLY A 4 -15.35 14.15 4.24
C GLY A 4 -16.47 14.11 5.29
N ASP A 5 -17.76 14.07 4.90
CA ASP A 5 -18.86 13.89 5.85
C ASP A 5 -18.82 12.50 6.54
N ASN A 6 -18.26 11.48 5.86
CA ASN A 6 -17.98 10.18 6.44
C ASN A 6 -16.51 9.86 6.25
N LEU A 7 -15.78 9.68 7.36
CA LEU A 7 -14.38 9.33 7.32
C LEU A 7 -14.18 7.82 7.54
N PRO A 8 -13.13 7.23 6.93
CA PRO A 8 -12.19 7.88 6.03
C PRO A 8 -12.78 8.12 4.63
N ASP A 9 -12.37 9.24 4.03
CA ASP A 9 -12.74 9.58 2.65
C ASP A 9 -11.52 10.05 1.87
N PHE A 10 -11.62 9.96 0.54
CA PHE A 10 -10.59 10.40 -0.39
C PHE A 10 -11.24 11.31 -1.41
N LEU A 11 -10.75 12.53 -1.50
CA LEU A 11 -11.12 13.48 -2.53
C LEU A 11 -10.01 13.56 -3.58
N THR A 12 -10.37 13.37 -4.84
CA THR A 12 -9.46 13.59 -5.97
C THR A 12 -10.24 14.36 -7.03
N ASN A 13 -9.96 15.66 -7.11
CA ASN A 13 -10.58 16.54 -8.11
C ASN A 13 -9.89 16.44 -9.48
N THR A 14 -8.68 15.88 -9.51
CA THR A 14 -7.94 15.62 -10.74
C THR A 14 -8.62 14.52 -11.53
N THR A 15 -8.89 14.75 -12.82
CA THR A 15 -9.40 13.71 -13.71
C THR A 15 -8.34 12.60 -13.87
N LEU A 16 -8.77 11.35 -13.87
CA LEU A 16 -7.88 10.22 -14.11
C LEU A 16 -7.28 10.34 -15.52
N ASP A 17 -5.96 10.31 -15.62
CA ASP A 17 -5.27 10.47 -16.90
C ASP A 17 -5.58 9.29 -17.83
N PRO A 18 -5.81 9.50 -19.14
CA PRO A 18 -6.11 8.43 -20.09
C PRO A 18 -5.03 7.34 -20.21
N THR A 19 -3.79 7.64 -19.82
CA THR A 19 -2.70 6.65 -19.82
C THR A 19 -2.79 5.65 -18.66
N PHE A 20 -3.72 5.83 -17.71
CA PHE A 20 -3.94 4.91 -16.58
C PHE A 20 -4.12 3.46 -17.03
N ASP A 21 -4.90 3.21 -18.07
CA ASP A 21 -5.18 1.86 -18.56
C ASP A 21 -3.91 1.16 -19.05
N ALA A 22 -3.03 1.90 -19.72
CA ALA A 22 -1.77 1.36 -20.22
C ALA A 22 -0.75 1.17 -19.08
N ASP A 23 -0.58 2.22 -18.26
CA ASP A 23 0.52 2.32 -17.30
C ASP A 23 0.22 1.56 -15.99
N ILE A 24 -1.01 1.62 -15.50
CA ILE A 24 -1.36 1.24 -14.12
C ILE A 24 -2.39 0.14 -14.04
N LEU A 25 -3.46 0.17 -14.83
CA LEU A 25 -4.54 -0.81 -14.71
C LEU A 25 -3.99 -2.24 -14.85
N ASP A 26 -4.32 -3.09 -13.88
CA ASP A 26 -3.89 -4.48 -13.82
C ASP A 26 -2.37 -4.68 -13.71
N THR A 27 -1.60 -3.62 -13.48
CA THR A 27 -0.14 -3.69 -13.29
C THR A 27 0.20 -4.33 -11.95
N HIS A 28 1.04 -5.35 -12.00
CA HIS A 28 1.58 -6.08 -10.88
C HIS A 28 3.07 -5.77 -10.73
N LEU A 29 3.48 -5.40 -9.52
CA LEU A 29 4.82 -4.96 -9.19
C LEU A 29 5.38 -5.81 -8.06
N ILE A 30 6.54 -6.42 -8.28
CA ILE A 30 7.34 -7.03 -7.22
C ILE A 30 8.58 -6.15 -7.05
N TYR A 31 8.86 -5.74 -5.82
CA TYR A 31 9.94 -4.80 -5.53
C TYR A 31 10.61 -5.09 -4.19
N ASP A 32 11.90 -4.80 -4.11
CA ASP A 32 12.74 -5.03 -2.94
C ASP A 32 13.22 -3.68 -2.39
N TYR A 33 12.87 -3.36 -1.14
CA TYR A 33 13.46 -2.25 -0.41
C TYR A 33 14.89 -2.58 0.00
N ASP A 34 15.73 -1.56 0.01
CA ASP A 34 17.00 -1.60 0.75
C ASP A 34 16.67 -1.40 2.23
N ALA A 35 17.00 -2.39 3.07
CA ALA A 35 16.71 -2.36 4.50
C ALA A 35 17.92 -2.82 5.32
N GLN A 36 17.81 -2.73 6.64
CA GLN A 36 18.83 -3.19 7.59
C GLN A 36 18.19 -4.03 8.69
N ASP A 37 18.85 -5.12 9.06
CA ASP A 37 18.45 -5.95 10.20
C ASP A 37 18.72 -5.24 11.55
N SER A 38 18.40 -5.90 12.67
CA SER A 38 18.62 -5.34 14.00
C SER A 38 20.10 -5.07 14.34
N ASP A 39 21.02 -5.72 13.63
CA ASP A 39 22.47 -5.59 13.80
C ASP A 39 23.07 -4.59 12.79
N GLY A 40 22.25 -4.00 11.91
CA GLY A 40 22.65 -3.05 10.88
C GLY A 40 23.18 -3.69 9.59
N ASN A 41 23.06 -5.02 9.43
CA ASN A 41 23.47 -5.67 8.18
C ASN A 41 22.45 -5.39 7.07
N PRO A 42 22.89 -5.21 5.81
CA PRO A 42 21.97 -5.03 4.70
C PRO A 42 21.03 -6.23 4.52
N GLU A 43 19.74 -5.95 4.41
CA GLU A 43 18.71 -6.92 4.06
C GLU A 43 17.81 -6.37 2.96
N LYS A 44 17.00 -7.25 2.35
CA LYS A 44 16.00 -6.89 1.34
C LYS A 44 14.62 -7.23 1.84
N TRP A 45 13.72 -6.26 1.82
CA TRP A 45 12.31 -6.52 2.09
C TRP A 45 11.53 -6.57 0.80
N ARG A 46 11.09 -7.78 0.44
CA ARG A 46 10.27 -8.00 -0.76
C ARG A 46 8.81 -7.69 -0.50
N TYR A 47 8.24 -6.89 -1.39
CA TYR A 47 6.84 -6.49 -1.41
C TYR A 47 6.25 -6.77 -2.79
N GLU A 48 4.94 -6.98 -2.82
CA GLU A 48 4.15 -7.25 -4.02
C GLU A 48 2.91 -6.36 -4.01
N LEU A 49 2.66 -5.62 -5.10
CA LEU A 49 1.52 -4.70 -5.25
C LEU A 49 0.87 -4.92 -6.62
N TRP A 50 -0.44 -5.13 -6.61
CA TRP A 50 -1.27 -5.20 -7.80
C TRP A 50 -2.27 -4.05 -7.84
N CYS A 51 -2.16 -3.23 -8.89
CA CYS A 51 -3.08 -2.13 -9.20
C CYS A 51 -4.36 -2.70 -9.83
N PHE A 52 -5.18 -3.32 -8.98
CA PHE A 52 -6.36 -4.11 -9.36
C PHE A 52 -7.38 -3.34 -10.21
N SER A 53 -7.68 -2.10 -9.83
CA SER A 53 -8.66 -1.25 -10.51
C SER A 53 -8.32 0.22 -10.34
N SER A 54 -9.11 1.09 -10.99
CA SER A 54 -9.00 2.56 -10.88
C SER A 54 -9.16 3.13 -9.47
N ASN A 55 -9.56 2.31 -8.50
CA ASN A 55 -9.71 2.74 -7.12
C ASN A 55 -9.32 1.68 -6.09
N ARG A 56 -8.62 0.60 -6.48
CA ARG A 56 -8.20 -0.48 -5.58
C ARG A 56 -6.79 -0.95 -5.87
N VAL A 57 -6.09 -1.30 -4.80
CA VAL A 57 -4.86 -2.10 -4.84
C VAL A 57 -5.02 -3.36 -3.99
N ILE A 58 -4.26 -4.39 -4.33
CA ILE A 58 -4.08 -5.60 -3.52
C ILE A 58 -2.59 -5.79 -3.33
N TYR A 59 -2.13 -6.10 -2.13
CA TYR A 59 -0.70 -6.24 -1.87
C TYR A 59 -0.39 -7.35 -0.87
N ALA A 60 0.84 -7.84 -0.93
CA ALA A 60 1.40 -8.78 0.03
C ALA A 60 2.82 -8.36 0.43
N ILE A 61 3.19 -8.64 1.68
CA ILE A 61 4.50 -8.33 2.24
C ILE A 61 5.22 -9.65 2.50
N HIS A 62 6.39 -9.83 1.89
CA HIS A 62 7.16 -11.08 1.92
C HIS A 62 8.41 -11.00 2.79
N GLY A 63 8.88 -9.78 3.11
CA GLY A 63 10.06 -9.55 3.94
C GLY A 63 9.88 -8.45 4.97
N GLY A 64 10.82 -8.38 5.92
CA GLY A 64 10.86 -7.37 6.97
C GLY A 64 9.84 -7.57 8.09
N PRO A 65 9.66 -6.56 8.97
CA PRO A 65 8.82 -6.65 10.17
C PRO A 65 7.35 -6.99 9.90
N MET A 66 6.88 -6.75 8.67
CA MET A 66 5.49 -6.94 8.26
C MET A 66 5.31 -8.17 7.33
N ALA A 67 6.31 -9.05 7.23
CA ALA A 67 6.24 -10.26 6.42
C ALA A 67 5.07 -11.17 6.85
N GLY A 68 4.22 -11.55 5.88
CA GLY A 68 3.00 -12.34 6.12
C GLY A 68 1.72 -11.52 6.22
N ARG A 69 1.77 -10.20 6.01
CA ARG A 69 0.60 -9.33 5.84
C ARG A 69 0.12 -9.34 4.38
N ILE A 70 -1.17 -9.61 4.18
CA ILE A 70 -1.86 -9.59 2.89
C ILE A 70 -3.08 -8.67 3.02
N ASN A 71 -3.20 -7.69 2.14
CA ASN A 71 -4.25 -6.68 2.27
C ASN A 71 -4.74 -6.19 0.89
N TYR A 72 -5.81 -5.41 0.89
CA TYR A 72 -6.33 -4.68 -0.24
C TYR A 72 -6.96 -3.38 0.25
N GLN A 73 -6.83 -2.31 -0.53
CA GLN A 73 -7.25 -0.99 -0.10
C GLN A 73 -7.95 -0.18 -1.18
N ARG A 74 -8.82 0.76 -0.75
CA ARG A 74 -9.17 1.90 -1.59
C ARG A 74 -7.88 2.68 -1.86
N ALA A 75 -7.57 2.89 -3.13
CA ALA A 75 -6.40 3.65 -3.57
C ALA A 75 -6.82 4.83 -4.44
N THR A 76 -6.04 5.89 -4.42
CA THR A 76 -6.10 6.98 -5.38
C THR A 76 -4.85 6.98 -6.25
N TYR A 77 -5.03 7.35 -7.51
CA TYR A 77 -3.97 7.40 -8.51
C TYR A 77 -3.85 8.81 -9.05
N GLN A 78 -2.62 9.29 -9.19
CA GLN A 78 -2.33 10.57 -9.84
C GLN A 78 -1.20 10.37 -10.85
N CYS A 79 -1.47 10.75 -12.10
CA CYS A 79 -0.43 10.81 -13.11
C CYS A 79 0.47 12.02 -12.83
N ILE A 80 1.77 11.78 -12.61
CA ILE A 80 2.76 12.85 -12.50
C ILE A 80 3.30 13.16 -13.89
N ARG A 81 3.61 12.11 -14.66
CA ARG A 81 4.09 12.20 -16.04
C ARG A 81 3.67 10.93 -16.81
N PRO A 82 2.83 11.04 -17.85
CA PRO A 82 2.33 9.89 -18.60
C PRO A 82 3.46 8.99 -19.13
N GLY A 83 3.32 7.68 -18.99
CA GLY A 83 4.31 6.69 -19.42
C GLY A 83 5.61 6.65 -18.60
N GLU A 84 5.69 7.42 -17.50
CA GLU A 84 6.91 7.54 -16.70
C GLU A 84 6.67 7.48 -15.19
N LEU A 85 5.78 8.31 -14.65
CA LEU A 85 5.65 8.52 -13.19
C LEU A 85 4.19 8.58 -12.74
N TRP A 86 3.86 7.76 -11.74
CA TRP A 86 2.53 7.71 -11.14
C TRP A 86 2.62 7.69 -9.62
N GLN A 87 1.73 8.40 -8.96
CA GLN A 87 1.56 8.34 -7.51
C GLN A 87 0.34 7.49 -7.14
N ILE A 88 0.50 6.64 -6.14
CA ILE A 88 -0.50 5.73 -5.60
C ILE A 88 -0.59 6.01 -4.09
N ASN A 89 -1.79 6.33 -3.59
CA ASN A 89 -1.98 6.68 -2.18
C ASN A 89 -3.13 5.88 -1.56
N TRP A 90 -2.97 5.47 -0.30
CA TRP A 90 -4.04 4.85 0.47
C TRP A 90 -3.88 5.05 1.99
N LEU A 91 -4.95 4.76 2.71
CA LEU A 91 -5.02 4.66 4.16
C LEU A 91 -5.40 3.21 4.50
N GLU A 92 -4.80 2.68 5.56
CA GLU A 92 -5.11 1.35 6.09
C GLU A 92 -5.92 1.41 7.39
N GLU A 93 -6.55 0.29 7.73
CA GLU A 93 -7.38 0.11 8.92
C GLU A 93 -6.58 0.18 10.21
N THR A 94 -5.26 -0.03 10.12
CA THR A 94 -4.33 0.20 11.23
C THR A 94 -4.06 1.68 11.46
N GLY A 95 -4.60 2.57 10.64
CA GLY A 95 -4.33 4.01 10.65
C GLY A 95 -3.06 4.40 9.88
N THR A 96 -2.42 3.47 9.17
CA THR A 96 -1.19 3.71 8.39
C THR A 96 -1.50 4.41 7.08
N LEU A 97 -0.72 5.44 6.76
CA LEU A 97 -0.83 6.17 5.50
C LEU A 97 0.31 5.76 4.58
N VAL A 98 0.01 5.53 3.31
CA VAL A 98 1.02 5.21 2.30
C VAL A 98 0.88 6.14 1.12
N SER A 99 2.02 6.69 0.68
CA SER A 99 2.19 7.36 -0.60
C SER A 99 3.35 6.71 -1.32
N ALA A 100 3.12 6.23 -2.53
CA ALA A 100 4.10 5.52 -3.33
C ALA A 100 4.16 6.11 -4.74
N VAL A 101 5.35 6.40 -5.24
CA VAL A 101 5.61 6.80 -6.62
C VAL A 101 6.17 5.61 -7.36
N TYR A 102 5.46 5.17 -8.40
CA TYR A 102 5.93 4.18 -9.36
C TYR A 102 6.66 4.90 -10.49
N ASP A 103 7.98 4.70 -10.56
CA ASP A 103 8.82 5.12 -11.66
C ASP A 103 9.00 3.97 -12.65
N ILE A 104 8.29 4.07 -13.77
CA ILE A 104 8.24 3.07 -14.83
C ILE A 104 9.60 2.98 -15.55
N LYS A 105 10.26 4.12 -15.75
CA LYS A 105 11.50 4.20 -16.54
C LYS A 105 12.70 3.71 -15.75
N GLU A 106 12.82 4.19 -14.50
CA GLU A 106 13.93 3.83 -13.63
C GLU A 106 13.69 2.52 -12.87
N ARG A 107 12.50 1.91 -13.01
CA ARG A 107 12.09 0.68 -12.32
C ARG A 107 12.25 0.80 -10.81
N LYS A 108 11.69 1.86 -10.25
CA LYS A 108 11.74 2.16 -8.81
C LYS A 108 10.37 2.40 -8.22
N MET A 109 10.23 2.02 -6.96
CA MET A 109 9.19 2.55 -6.08
C MET A 109 9.85 3.54 -5.12
N THR A 110 9.30 4.76 -5.00
CA THR A 110 9.69 5.71 -3.95
C THR A 110 8.52 5.88 -3.02
N THR A 111 8.69 5.57 -1.73
CA THR A 111 7.56 5.51 -0.80
C THR A 111 7.79 6.33 0.45
N MET A 112 6.72 6.98 0.90
CA MET A 112 6.57 7.43 2.29
C MET A 112 5.47 6.58 2.93
N ILE A 113 5.84 5.83 3.97
CA ILE A 113 4.89 5.06 4.79
C ILE A 113 4.90 5.66 6.19
N ALA A 114 3.76 6.19 6.63
CA ALA A 114 3.59 6.72 7.97
C ALA A 114 2.79 5.71 8.81
N PHE A 115 3.50 4.72 9.36
CA PHE A 115 2.95 3.71 10.26
C PHE A 115 2.37 4.38 11.50
N SER A 116 1.16 3.99 11.90
CA SER A 116 0.63 4.35 13.23
C SER A 116 1.47 3.67 14.32
N GLU A 117 1.42 4.22 15.54
CA GLU A 117 2.10 3.62 16.69
C GLU A 117 1.66 2.17 16.92
N GLY A 118 0.36 1.90 16.87
CA GLY A 118 -0.17 0.54 17.00
C GLY A 118 0.30 -0.41 15.92
N HIS A 119 0.34 0.01 14.64
CA HIS A 119 0.88 -0.84 13.57
C HIS A 119 2.36 -1.14 13.81
N TRP A 120 3.17 -0.13 14.09
CA TRP A 120 4.63 -0.30 14.20
C TRP A 120 5.02 -1.14 15.43
N LYS A 121 4.47 -0.82 16.61
CA LYS A 121 4.79 -1.52 17.85
C LYS A 121 4.09 -2.88 17.96
N GLY A 122 2.94 -3.05 17.30
CA GLY A 122 2.16 -4.29 17.21
C GLY A 122 2.36 -5.01 15.87
N ALA A 123 3.58 -5.06 15.35
CA ALA A 123 3.88 -5.60 14.02
C ALA A 123 3.39 -7.06 13.86
N LYS A 124 3.48 -7.89 14.91
CA LYS A 124 3.00 -9.28 14.89
C LYS A 124 1.48 -9.35 14.76
N GLU A 125 0.78 -8.47 15.46
CA GLU A 125 -0.68 -8.34 15.41
C GLU A 125 -1.15 -7.77 14.07
N ALA A 126 -0.31 -7.00 13.37
CA ALA A 126 -0.60 -6.45 12.05
C ALA A 126 -0.44 -7.47 10.89
N LEU A 127 0.08 -8.66 11.16
CA LEU A 127 0.14 -9.75 10.19
C LEU A 127 -1.25 -10.38 9.95
N GLY A 128 -1.38 -11.18 8.89
CA GLY A 128 -2.61 -11.87 8.52
C GLY A 128 -3.18 -11.44 7.17
N ASP A 129 -4.45 -11.78 6.93
CA ASP A 129 -5.17 -11.48 5.69
C ASP A 129 -6.45 -10.71 6.00
N LYS A 130 -6.62 -9.52 5.41
CA LYS A 130 -7.81 -8.68 5.60
C LYS A 130 -9.13 -9.41 5.38
N ARG A 131 -9.13 -10.43 4.51
CA ARG A 131 -10.31 -11.24 4.20
C ARG A 131 -10.81 -12.03 5.41
N LYS A 132 -9.95 -12.24 6.42
CA LYS A 132 -10.33 -12.84 7.69
C LYS A 132 -10.84 -11.75 8.62
N LYS A 133 -12.09 -11.91 9.06
CA LYS A 133 -12.77 -10.93 9.90
C LYS A 133 -11.99 -10.62 11.18
N GLU A 134 -11.39 -11.65 11.78
CA GLU A 134 -10.63 -11.55 13.02
C GLU A 134 -9.35 -10.73 12.85
N ASP A 135 -8.71 -10.81 11.68
CA ASP A 135 -7.53 -10.02 11.35
C ASP A 135 -7.92 -8.55 11.12
N LEU A 136 -8.98 -8.30 10.36
CA LEU A 136 -9.52 -6.96 10.14
C LEU A 136 -9.92 -6.26 11.44
N GLU A 137 -10.66 -6.94 12.32
CA GLU A 137 -11.07 -6.40 13.62
C GLU A 137 -9.85 -6.09 14.51
N ARG A 138 -8.85 -6.99 14.53
CA ARG A 138 -7.59 -6.76 15.25
C ARG A 138 -6.85 -5.54 14.71
N TRP A 139 -6.77 -5.37 13.40
CA TRP A 139 -6.09 -4.23 12.78
C TRP A 139 -6.75 -2.89 13.07
N ARG A 140 -8.10 -2.85 13.08
CA ARG A 140 -8.84 -1.66 13.54
C ARG A 140 -8.51 -1.33 15.00
N GLY A 141 -8.38 -2.34 15.85
CA GLY A 141 -7.93 -2.14 17.23
C GLY A 141 -6.54 -1.51 17.34
N LEU A 142 -5.62 -1.81 16.41
CA LEU A 142 -4.30 -1.17 16.36
C LEU A 142 -4.36 0.32 16.02
N ALA A 143 -5.37 0.79 15.27
CA ALA A 143 -5.50 2.21 14.95
C ALA A 143 -5.81 3.09 16.16
N GLU A 144 -6.39 2.50 17.21
CA GLU A 144 -6.73 3.19 18.46
C GLU A 144 -5.51 3.35 19.40
N VAL A 145 -4.37 2.75 19.06
CA VAL A 145 -3.15 2.84 19.87
C VAL A 145 -2.32 4.06 19.45
N GLY A 146 -2.10 4.96 20.41
CA GLY A 146 -1.31 6.18 20.25
C GLY A 146 -2.17 7.39 19.90
N ARG A 147 -1.62 8.32 19.13
CA ARG A 147 -2.32 9.52 18.63
C ARG A 147 -1.91 9.79 17.19
N GLN A 148 -2.63 10.66 16.49
CA GLN A 148 -2.39 10.95 15.07
C GLN A 148 -0.96 11.36 14.71
N THR A 149 -0.22 11.96 15.65
CA THR A 149 1.18 12.37 15.46
C THR A 149 2.19 11.34 15.95
N SER A 150 1.76 10.26 16.59
CA SER A 150 2.63 9.14 17.02
C SER A 150 2.74 8.15 15.88
N ARG A 151 3.69 8.44 14.99
CA ARG A 151 3.93 7.67 13.77
C ARG A 151 5.40 7.38 13.60
N PHE A 152 5.70 6.19 13.07
CA PHE A 152 7.00 5.89 12.50
C PHE A 152 6.92 6.16 10.99
N VAL A 153 7.71 7.12 10.50
CA VAL A 153 7.70 7.53 9.10
C VAL A 153 8.91 6.95 8.39
N LEU A 154 8.65 6.03 7.48
CA LEU A 154 9.64 5.40 6.63
C LEU A 154 9.63 6.09 5.26
N SER A 155 10.80 6.54 4.80
CA SER A 155 10.98 7.15 3.49
C SER A 155 12.09 6.41 2.76
N GLU A 156 11.69 5.54 1.84
CA GLU A 156 12.61 4.58 1.21
C GLU A 156 12.39 4.48 -0.30
N GLN A 157 13.42 4.00 -0.99
CA GLN A 157 13.34 3.55 -2.36
C GLN A 157 13.45 2.02 -2.43
N ALA A 158 12.72 1.43 -3.35
CA ALA A 158 12.82 0.02 -3.71
C ALA A 158 13.10 -0.16 -5.19
N HIS A 159 13.80 -1.24 -5.51
CA HIS A 159 14.04 -1.67 -6.87
C HIS A 159 12.94 -2.61 -7.34
N ILE A 160 12.34 -2.33 -8.50
CA ILE A 160 11.30 -3.18 -9.09
C ILE A 160 11.96 -4.36 -9.81
N VAL A 161 11.86 -5.53 -9.20
CA VAL A 161 12.44 -6.77 -9.72
C VAL A 161 11.61 -7.34 -10.87
N GLU A 162 10.28 -7.20 -10.80
CA GLU A 162 9.36 -7.72 -11.81
C GLU A 162 8.15 -6.81 -12.00
N THR A 163 7.71 -6.70 -13.25
CA THR A 163 6.48 -6.01 -13.64
C THR A 163 5.74 -6.83 -14.68
N PHE A 164 4.46 -7.10 -14.46
CA PHE A 164 3.59 -7.78 -15.43
C PHE A 164 2.15 -7.33 -15.27
N LYS A 165 1.25 -7.79 -16.17
CA LYS A 165 -0.19 -7.57 -16.05
C LYS A 165 -0.87 -8.81 -15.48
N GLY A 166 -1.81 -8.63 -14.56
CA GLY A 166 -2.60 -9.69 -13.97
C GLY A 166 -2.32 -9.94 -12.50
N LYS A 167 -3.14 -10.81 -11.90
CA LYS A 167 -3.17 -11.04 -10.45
C LYS A 167 -1.91 -11.66 -9.83
N GLY A 168 -1.09 -12.35 -10.63
CA GLY A 168 -0.01 -13.18 -10.08
C GLY A 168 -0.55 -14.22 -9.09
N ALA A 169 0.01 -14.25 -7.87
CA ALA A 169 -0.46 -15.10 -6.78
C ALA A 169 -1.54 -14.44 -5.91
N LEU A 170 -1.82 -13.15 -6.10
CA LEU A 170 -2.81 -12.42 -5.30
C LEU A 170 -4.25 -12.84 -5.67
N VAL A 171 -5.14 -12.71 -4.69
CA VAL A 171 -6.55 -13.07 -4.81
C VAL A 171 -7.37 -11.81 -5.11
N PRO A 172 -8.18 -11.77 -6.18
CA PRO A 172 -9.02 -10.62 -6.50
C PRO A 172 -10.06 -10.34 -5.41
N ILE A 173 -10.62 -9.13 -5.43
CA ILE A 173 -11.74 -8.70 -4.58
C ILE A 173 -12.95 -8.32 -5.46
N GLY A 174 -14.14 -8.36 -4.88
CA GLY A 174 -15.38 -7.86 -5.47
C GLY A 174 -15.71 -6.43 -5.02
N GLU A 175 -16.77 -5.87 -5.59
CA GLU A 175 -17.23 -4.50 -5.24
C GLU A 175 -17.73 -4.39 -3.79
N GLY A 176 -18.24 -5.49 -3.23
CA GLY A 176 -18.77 -5.54 -1.87
C GLY A 176 -17.73 -5.76 -0.77
N ASP A 177 -16.45 -5.95 -1.11
CA ASP A 177 -15.42 -6.19 -0.10
C ASP A 177 -15.12 -4.91 0.72
N PRO A 178 -15.01 -5.01 2.06
CA PRO A 178 -14.85 -3.86 2.92
C PRO A 178 -13.49 -3.19 2.70
N LEU A 179 -13.46 -1.87 2.54
CA LEU A 179 -12.24 -1.11 2.27
C LEU A 179 -11.65 -0.44 3.50
N PHE A 180 -12.44 -0.32 4.57
CA PHE A 180 -12.02 0.16 5.87
C PHE A 180 -12.81 -0.57 6.95
#